data_AF-A0A1J3CN23-F1
#
_entry.id   AF-A0A1J3CN23-F1
#
_cell.length_a   1.000
_cell.length_b   1.000
_cell.length_c   1.000
_cell.angle_alpha   90.00
_cell.angle_beta   90.00
_cell.angle_gamma   90.00
#
_symmetry.space_group_name_H-M   'P 1'
#
loop_
_entity.id
_entity.type
_entity.pdbx_description
1 polymer ?
#
loop_
_entity_poly.entity_id
_entity_poly.type
_entity_poly.pdbx_seq_one_letter_code
_entity_poly.pdbx_strand_id
1 'polypeptide(L)'
;FYDHVPTPVDGVPNPDGLLGPPPYNFEFNRLGVRVPTFFISPWIEPGTVIHGPNGPYPISQYEHSSIPATVKKIFNLKDFLTKRDSWAGTFESVITRDSPRQDCPKTLSIPVKLRSTVAKENAQLSEFQTELVIMAAGLKGDYKNEDLVHKLCKETCVADASKYVTNAFDQFLEEARKARERGCDENKIIYCVDDDDDDHVVIPSPSQSEVPHAAPEPKTQTSFFNKLFSCFVCHD
;
A
#
# COMPACT_ATOMS: atom_id res chain seq x y z
N PHE A 1 -2.87 -3.46 -16.76
CA PHE A 1 -3.77 -2.30 -16.61
C PHE A 1 -3.48 -1.30 -17.71
N TYR A 2 -4.51 -0.72 -18.32
CA TYR A 2 -4.36 0.32 -19.33
C TYR A 2 -4.52 1.69 -18.67
N ASP A 3 -3.59 2.60 -18.96
CA ASP A 3 -3.72 4.03 -18.68
C ASP A 3 -3.58 4.79 -20.00
N HIS A 4 -4.43 5.79 -20.22
CA HIS A 4 -4.47 6.51 -21.49
C HIS A 4 -3.40 7.60 -21.60
N VAL A 5 -2.75 7.98 -20.49
CA VAL A 5 -1.74 9.03 -20.50
C VAL A 5 -0.36 8.41 -20.76
N PRO A 6 0.36 8.86 -21.81
CA PRO A 6 1.71 8.40 -22.06
C PRO A 6 2.64 8.68 -20.87
N THR A 7 3.56 7.76 -20.59
CA THR A 7 4.52 7.94 -19.49
C THR A 7 5.46 9.10 -19.80
N PRO A 8 5.70 10.04 -18.87
CA PRO A 8 6.69 11.10 -19.06
C PRO A 8 8.09 10.54 -19.32
N VAL A 9 8.74 11.08 -20.35
CA VAL A 9 10.12 10.73 -20.75
C VAL A 9 11.01 11.95 -20.91
N ASP A 10 10.44 13.15 -20.97
CA ASP A 10 11.18 14.38 -21.22
C ASP A 10 11.81 14.91 -19.93
N GLY A 11 13.13 15.11 -19.96
CA GLY A 11 13.91 15.69 -18.87
C GLY A 11 13.82 14.99 -17.51
N VAL A 12 13.38 13.73 -17.48
CA VAL A 12 13.35 12.91 -16.25
C VAL A 12 14.79 12.47 -15.93
N PRO A 13 15.38 12.90 -14.81
CA PRO A 13 16.77 12.59 -14.52
C PRO A 13 16.94 11.13 -14.14
N ASN A 14 18.01 10.49 -14.63
CA ASN A 14 18.51 9.26 -14.02
C ASN A 14 18.85 9.55 -12.55
N PRO A 15 18.37 8.73 -11.58
CA PRO A 15 18.49 9.03 -10.16
C PRO A 15 19.95 9.17 -9.68
N ASP A 16 20.84 8.27 -10.10
CA ASP A 16 22.21 8.12 -9.57
C ASP A 16 23.29 8.09 -10.67
N GLY A 17 22.89 8.11 -11.94
CA GLY A 17 23.77 8.00 -13.10
C GLY A 17 24.13 6.55 -13.47
N LEU A 18 23.52 5.55 -12.83
CA LEU A 18 23.77 4.15 -13.12
C LEU A 18 22.84 3.64 -14.22
N LEU A 19 23.38 2.79 -15.09
CA LEU A 19 22.62 2.11 -16.12
C LEU A 19 22.20 0.72 -15.62
N GLY A 20 21.09 0.22 -16.16
CA GLY A 20 20.68 -1.17 -15.97
C GLY A 20 21.74 -2.13 -16.55
N PRO A 21 21.71 -3.41 -16.17
CA PRO A 21 22.67 -4.38 -16.68
C PRO A 21 22.49 -4.64 -18.19
N PRO A 22 23.53 -5.16 -18.87
CA PRO A 22 23.42 -5.66 -20.23
C PRO A 22 22.35 -6.76 -20.37
N PRO A 23 21.77 -6.95 -21.57
CA PRO A 23 22.11 -6.28 -22.83
C PRO A 23 21.40 -4.93 -23.04
N TYR A 24 20.42 -4.59 -22.20
CA TYR A 24 19.52 -3.47 -22.45
C TYR A 24 20.05 -2.12 -21.97
N ASN A 25 20.95 -2.10 -20.98
CA ASN A 25 21.57 -0.88 -20.44
C ASN A 25 20.56 0.24 -20.12
N PHE A 26 19.45 -0.13 -19.47
CA PHE A 26 18.31 0.76 -19.26
C PHE A 26 18.73 2.06 -18.54
N GLU A 27 18.43 3.22 -19.13
CA GLU A 27 18.97 4.50 -18.68
C GLU A 27 18.27 5.11 -17.47
N PHE A 28 17.15 4.53 -17.02
CA PHE A 28 16.34 5.08 -15.94
C PHE A 28 16.01 6.57 -16.11
N ASN A 29 15.86 7.09 -17.32
CA ASN A 29 15.52 8.50 -17.62
C ASN A 29 14.06 8.67 -18.05
N ARG A 30 13.17 7.83 -17.51
CA ARG A 30 11.73 7.88 -17.77
C ARG A 30 10.94 7.48 -16.53
N LEU A 31 9.66 7.85 -16.51
CA LEU A 31 8.71 7.39 -15.51
C LEU A 31 7.95 6.14 -16.00
N GLY A 32 7.38 5.42 -15.04
CA GLY A 32 6.46 4.30 -15.29
C GLY A 32 5.03 4.76 -15.55
N VAL A 33 4.11 3.78 -15.62
CA VAL A 33 2.67 4.05 -15.70
C VAL A 33 2.18 4.80 -14.48
N ARG A 34 1.11 5.60 -14.65
CA ARG A 34 0.50 6.31 -13.51
C ARG A 34 -0.08 5.32 -12.50
N VAL A 35 0.05 5.67 -11.24
CA VAL A 35 -0.56 4.95 -10.12
C VAL A 35 -1.50 5.90 -9.36
N PRO A 36 -2.59 5.40 -8.76
CA PRO A 36 -3.43 6.22 -7.89
C PRO A 36 -2.62 6.76 -6.70
N THR A 37 -2.92 7.98 -6.28
CA THR A 37 -2.37 8.57 -5.06
C THR A 37 -3.51 9.28 -4.33
N PHE A 38 -3.64 9.01 -3.04
CA PHE A 38 -4.67 9.60 -2.19
C PHE A 38 -4.01 10.34 -1.03
N PHE A 39 -4.49 11.55 -0.76
CA PHE A 39 -4.11 12.31 0.44
C PHE A 39 -5.28 12.33 1.38
N ILE A 40 -5.10 11.74 2.57
CA ILE A 40 -6.13 11.61 3.59
C ILE A 40 -5.66 12.36 4.81
N SER A 41 -6.27 13.52 5.06
CA SER A 41 -5.94 14.36 6.20
C SER A 41 -7.10 15.30 6.53
N PRO A 42 -7.34 15.63 7.82
CA PRO A 42 -8.27 16.68 8.22
C PRO A 42 -7.80 18.07 7.75
N TRP A 43 -6.56 18.23 7.31
CA TRP A 43 -6.00 19.51 6.88
C TRP A 43 -6.13 19.79 5.38
N ILE A 44 -6.81 18.90 4.66
CA ILE A 44 -7.04 18.99 3.22
C ILE A 44 -8.53 19.21 2.99
N GLU A 45 -8.90 20.08 2.06
CA GLU A 45 -10.30 20.26 1.67
C GLU A 45 -10.89 19.00 1.02
N PRO A 46 -12.14 18.63 1.32
CA PRO A 46 -12.76 17.45 0.73
C PRO A 46 -12.93 17.66 -0.78
N GLY A 47 -12.69 16.62 -1.56
CA GLY A 47 -12.80 16.69 -3.03
C GLY A 47 -11.65 17.44 -3.72
N THR A 48 -10.55 17.71 -3.02
CA THR A 48 -9.35 18.31 -3.64
C THR A 48 -8.75 17.37 -4.67
N VAL A 49 -8.55 17.87 -5.89
CA VAL A 49 -7.86 17.18 -6.99
C VAL A 49 -6.67 18.03 -7.43
N ILE A 50 -5.49 17.41 -7.46
CA ILE A 50 -4.26 18.01 -7.99
C ILE A 50 -3.86 17.26 -9.27
N HIS A 51 -3.59 18.01 -10.35
CA HIS A 51 -3.29 17.42 -11.65
C HIS A 51 -1.79 17.29 -11.93
N GLY A 52 -0.98 18.25 -11.47
CA GLY A 52 0.46 18.27 -11.67
C GLY A 52 1.14 19.18 -10.64
N PRO A 53 2.46 19.04 -10.44
CA PRO A 53 3.17 19.81 -9.44
C PRO A 53 3.53 21.20 -9.91
N ASN A 54 3.67 22.11 -8.95
CA ASN A 54 4.55 23.27 -9.08
C ASN A 54 5.94 22.85 -8.60
N GLY A 55 6.65 22.09 -9.43
CA GLY A 55 7.94 21.51 -9.06
C GLY A 55 9.11 22.49 -9.17
N PRO A 56 10.31 22.07 -8.73
CA PRO A 56 11.52 22.87 -8.88
C PRO A 56 11.87 23.17 -10.34
N TYR A 57 11.32 22.40 -11.29
CA TYR A 57 11.43 22.62 -12.73
C TYR A 57 10.04 22.59 -13.39
N PRO A 58 9.82 23.29 -14.51
CA PRO A 58 8.54 23.25 -15.23
C PRO A 58 8.13 21.85 -15.71
N ILE A 59 9.11 20.96 -15.91
CA ILE A 59 8.92 19.58 -16.37
C ILE A 59 8.74 18.58 -15.24
N SER A 60 8.93 19.00 -13.99
CA SER A 60 8.77 18.14 -12.81
C SER A 60 7.41 17.45 -12.80
N GLN A 61 7.39 16.21 -12.34
CA GLN A 61 6.17 15.41 -12.22
C GLN A 61 5.95 14.96 -10.77
N TYR A 62 4.71 14.57 -10.47
CA TYR A 62 4.45 13.76 -9.28
C TYR A 62 4.80 12.30 -9.58
N GLU A 63 5.69 11.75 -8.76
CA GLU A 63 6.14 10.36 -8.83
C GLU A 63 6.60 9.89 -7.44
N HIS A 64 7.10 8.66 -7.30
CA HIS A 64 7.39 8.09 -5.97
C HIS A 64 8.41 8.91 -5.17
N SER A 65 9.42 9.49 -5.82
CA SER A 65 10.39 10.35 -5.16
C SER A 65 9.85 11.73 -4.77
N SER A 66 8.60 12.07 -5.15
CA SER A 66 7.88 13.21 -4.57
C SER A 66 7.68 13.07 -3.06
N ILE A 67 7.61 11.85 -2.54
CA ILE A 67 7.51 11.60 -1.09
C ILE A 67 8.78 12.06 -0.36
N PRO A 68 9.99 11.52 -0.65
CA PRO A 68 11.21 12.01 -0.02
C PRO A 68 11.52 13.48 -0.35
N ALA A 69 11.18 13.97 -1.55
CA ALA A 69 11.29 15.40 -1.88
C ALA A 69 10.44 16.28 -0.95
N THR A 70 9.21 15.83 -0.67
CA THR A 70 8.29 16.50 0.25
C THR A 70 8.83 16.45 1.68
N VAL A 71 9.30 15.29 2.15
CA VAL A 71 9.95 15.16 3.48
C VAL A 71 11.13 16.12 3.61
N LYS A 72 12.03 16.13 2.62
CA LYS A 72 13.18 17.04 2.61
C LYS A 72 12.76 18.49 2.69
N LYS A 73 11.76 18.90 1.89
CA LYS A 73 11.26 20.28 1.86
C LYS A 73 10.63 20.69 3.17
N ILE A 74 9.81 19.81 3.75
CA ILE A 74 9.15 20.04 5.02
C ILE A 74 10.23 20.20 6.06
N PHE A 75 11.00 19.15 6.37
CA PHE A 75 12.01 19.14 7.43
C PHE A 75 13.25 20.02 7.18
N ASN A 76 13.30 20.74 6.05
CA ASN A 76 14.45 21.53 5.64
C ASN A 76 15.77 20.73 5.73
N LEU A 77 15.74 19.48 5.26
CA LEU A 77 16.94 18.64 5.23
C LEU A 77 17.94 19.21 4.22
N LYS A 78 19.23 19.07 4.53
CA LYS A 78 20.30 19.70 3.73
C LYS A 78 20.35 19.14 2.31
N ASP A 79 20.34 17.82 2.21
CA ASP A 79 20.65 17.11 0.98
C ASP A 79 19.43 16.32 0.46
N PHE A 80 19.39 16.14 -0.85
CA PHE A 80 18.51 15.18 -1.51
C PHE A 80 19.21 13.81 -1.59
N LEU A 81 18.44 12.74 -1.68
CA LEU A 81 18.99 11.38 -1.79
C LEU A 81 19.54 11.10 -3.19
N THR A 82 18.92 11.66 -4.22
CA THR A 82 19.20 11.41 -5.63
C THR A 82 18.93 12.66 -6.51
N LYS A 83 19.22 12.55 -7.80
CA LYS A 83 18.78 13.55 -8.79
C LYS A 83 17.27 13.54 -9.01
N ARG A 84 16.59 12.45 -8.64
CA ARG A 84 15.17 12.25 -8.89
C ARG A 84 14.28 12.97 -7.87
N ASP A 85 14.53 12.80 -6.58
CA ASP A 85 13.85 13.56 -5.52
C ASP A 85 14.19 15.05 -5.55
N SER A 86 15.39 15.44 -6.03
CA SER A 86 15.70 16.86 -6.25
C SER A 86 14.94 17.50 -7.42
N TRP A 87 14.45 16.69 -8.36
CA TRP A 87 13.66 17.11 -9.51
C TRP A 87 12.16 16.98 -9.30
N ALA A 88 11.72 16.04 -8.47
CA ALA A 88 10.31 15.70 -8.29
C ALA A 88 9.47 16.87 -7.74
N GLY A 89 8.18 16.87 -8.11
CA GLY A 89 7.19 17.75 -7.51
C GLY A 89 6.96 17.41 -6.02
N THR A 90 6.57 18.39 -5.22
CA THR A 90 6.30 18.21 -3.78
C THR A 90 4.81 18.42 -3.44
N PHE A 91 4.35 17.81 -2.33
CA PHE A 91 2.92 17.71 -2.01
C PHE A 91 2.40 18.72 -1.00
N GLU A 92 3.24 19.59 -0.43
CA GLU A 92 2.85 20.51 0.64
C GLU A 92 1.69 21.44 0.25
N SER A 93 1.52 21.72 -1.04
CA SER A 93 0.41 22.52 -1.57
C SER A 93 -0.97 21.89 -1.35
N VAL A 94 -1.05 20.59 -1.07
CA VAL A 94 -2.33 19.90 -0.80
C VAL A 94 -2.94 20.31 0.54
N ILE A 95 -2.10 20.77 1.49
CA ILE A 95 -2.55 21.22 2.81
C ILE A 95 -3.01 22.68 2.71
N THR A 96 -4.29 22.86 2.41
CA THR A 96 -4.89 24.18 2.13
C THR A 96 -5.61 24.79 3.33
N ARG A 97 -5.90 24.02 4.39
CA ARG A 97 -6.75 24.46 5.50
C ARG A 97 -5.98 25.01 6.68
N ASP A 98 -6.52 26.05 7.33
CA ASP A 98 -5.97 26.62 8.57
C ASP A 98 -6.43 25.94 9.86
N SER A 99 -7.50 25.16 9.79
CA SER A 99 -7.99 24.33 10.89
C SER A 99 -8.36 22.94 10.40
N PRO A 100 -8.16 21.89 11.24
CA PRO A 100 -8.50 20.53 10.87
C PRO A 100 -10.02 20.40 10.74
N ARG A 101 -10.47 19.69 9.71
CA ARG A 101 -11.87 19.31 9.56
C ARG A 101 -12.30 18.37 10.70
N GLN A 102 -13.58 18.46 11.06
CA GLN A 102 -14.19 17.67 12.14
C GLN A 102 -15.21 16.65 11.60
N ASP A 103 -15.28 16.48 10.28
CA ASP A 103 -16.24 15.65 9.55
C ASP A 103 -15.66 14.28 9.15
N CYS A 104 -14.73 13.74 9.95
CA CYS A 104 -14.09 12.46 9.64
C CYS A 104 -15.14 11.33 9.59
N PRO A 105 -15.31 10.64 8.45
CA PRO A 105 -16.27 9.56 8.35
C PRO A 105 -15.81 8.38 9.21
N LYS A 106 -16.65 7.98 10.19
CA LYS A 106 -16.40 6.80 11.04
C LYS A 106 -16.74 5.48 10.35
N THR A 107 -17.50 5.54 9.27
CA THR A 107 -17.95 4.39 8.49
C THR A 107 -17.88 4.74 7.01
N LEU A 108 -17.37 3.83 6.19
CA LEU A 108 -17.40 3.96 4.74
C LEU A 108 -18.67 3.32 4.19
N SER A 109 -19.35 4.00 3.27
CA SER A 109 -20.47 3.43 2.54
C SER A 109 -20.01 2.28 1.65
N ILE A 110 -20.86 1.27 1.48
CA ILE A 110 -20.61 0.19 0.53
C ILE A 110 -20.46 0.79 -0.88
N PRO A 111 -19.34 0.54 -1.60
CA PRO A 111 -19.14 1.06 -2.94
C PRO A 111 -20.27 0.66 -3.89
N VAL A 112 -20.74 1.62 -4.70
CA VAL A 112 -21.74 1.33 -5.72
C VAL A 112 -21.10 0.49 -6.82
N LYS A 113 -21.78 -0.59 -7.22
CA LYS A 113 -21.31 -1.48 -8.29
C LYS A 113 -21.22 -0.70 -9.61
N LEU A 114 -20.00 -0.47 -10.10
CA LEU A 114 -19.75 0.30 -11.34
C LEU A 114 -20.17 -0.42 -12.63
N ARG A 115 -20.42 -1.74 -12.57
CA ARG A 115 -20.81 -2.56 -13.72
C ARG A 115 -22.07 -3.35 -13.40
N SER A 116 -23.04 -3.34 -14.31
CA SER A 116 -24.25 -4.17 -14.21
C SER A 116 -23.96 -5.66 -14.40
N THR A 117 -22.87 -6.00 -15.08
CA THR A 117 -22.47 -7.38 -15.34
C THR A 117 -22.21 -8.16 -14.05
N VAL A 118 -22.65 -9.42 -14.02
CA VAL A 118 -22.34 -10.38 -12.95
C VAL A 118 -21.00 -11.08 -13.24
N ALA A 119 -20.43 -11.72 -12.23
CA ALA A 119 -19.25 -12.55 -12.42
C ALA A 119 -19.58 -13.71 -13.38
N LYS A 120 -18.67 -14.00 -14.31
CA LYS A 120 -18.79 -15.17 -15.19
C LYS A 120 -18.24 -16.40 -14.45
N GLU A 121 -18.99 -16.87 -13.47
CA GLU A 121 -18.57 -17.90 -12.52
C GLU A 121 -18.13 -19.21 -13.18
N ASN A 122 -18.78 -19.61 -14.27
CA ASN A 122 -18.46 -20.84 -15.01
C ASN A 122 -17.40 -20.64 -16.11
N ALA A 123 -16.84 -19.43 -16.27
CA ALA A 123 -15.79 -19.19 -17.27
C ALA A 123 -14.44 -19.75 -16.81
N GLN A 124 -13.55 -19.95 -17.77
CA GLN A 124 -12.13 -20.16 -17.48
C GLN A 124 -11.53 -18.88 -16.88
N LEU A 125 -10.51 -19.05 -16.04
CA LEU A 125 -9.78 -17.95 -15.43
C LEU A 125 -9.12 -17.07 -16.51
N SER A 126 -9.23 -15.76 -16.34
CA SER A 126 -8.32 -14.82 -16.98
C SER A 126 -6.92 -14.95 -16.39
N GLU A 127 -5.90 -14.51 -17.12
CA GLU A 127 -4.50 -14.47 -16.65
C GLU A 127 -4.38 -13.83 -15.25
N PHE A 128 -5.04 -12.69 -15.03
CA PHE A 128 -5.03 -12.05 -13.72
C PHE A 128 -5.65 -12.91 -12.61
N GLN A 129 -6.73 -13.63 -12.89
CA GLN A 129 -7.34 -14.54 -11.91
C GLN A 129 -6.44 -15.75 -11.63
N THR A 130 -5.70 -16.24 -12.64
CA THR A 130 -4.67 -17.27 -12.47
C THR A 130 -3.58 -16.78 -11.50
N GLU A 131 -3.08 -15.56 -11.67
CA GLU A 131 -2.07 -14.99 -10.75
C GLU A 131 -2.58 -14.88 -9.30
N LEU A 132 -3.86 -14.54 -9.10
CA LEU A 132 -4.46 -14.50 -7.77
C LEU A 132 -4.54 -15.89 -7.12
N VAL A 133 -4.79 -16.94 -7.92
CA VAL A 133 -4.78 -18.33 -7.44
C VAL A 133 -3.37 -18.75 -7.04
N ILE A 134 -2.35 -18.43 -7.84
CA ILE A 134 -0.95 -18.74 -7.53
C ILE A 134 -0.52 -18.04 -6.23
N MET A 135 -0.87 -16.76 -6.08
CA MET A 135 -0.63 -16.02 -4.84
C MET A 135 -1.30 -16.69 -3.63
N ALA A 136 -2.57 -17.09 -3.77
CA ALA A 136 -3.29 -17.79 -2.70
C ALA A 136 -2.66 -19.15 -2.35
N ALA A 137 -2.18 -19.90 -3.35
CA ALA A 137 -1.43 -21.13 -3.12
C ALA A 137 -0.11 -20.87 -2.39
N GLY A 138 0.56 -19.75 -2.68
CA GLY A 138 1.70 -19.25 -1.91
C GLY A 138 1.35 -19.02 -0.44
N LEU A 139 0.27 -18.28 -0.16
CA LEU A 139 -0.19 -17.99 1.21
C LEU A 139 -0.52 -19.26 1.99
N LYS A 140 -1.20 -20.21 1.34
CA LYS A 140 -1.60 -21.47 1.96
C LYS A 140 -0.48 -22.51 2.05
N GLY A 141 0.66 -22.30 1.37
CA GLY A 141 1.76 -23.27 1.29
C GLY A 141 1.57 -24.36 0.23
N ASP A 142 0.44 -24.36 -0.49
CA ASP A 142 0.12 -25.29 -1.58
C ASP A 142 1.02 -25.11 -2.81
N TYR A 143 1.82 -24.03 -2.89
CA TYR A 143 2.73 -23.74 -4.01
C TYR A 143 3.74 -24.86 -4.28
N LYS A 144 4.03 -25.73 -3.29
CA LYS A 144 4.89 -26.91 -3.43
C LYS A 144 4.22 -28.03 -4.26
N ASN A 145 2.91 -28.01 -4.43
CA ASN A 145 2.15 -29.00 -5.20
C ASN A 145 1.83 -28.46 -6.60
N GLU A 146 2.77 -28.66 -7.53
CA GLU A 146 2.66 -28.16 -8.91
C GLU A 146 1.42 -28.67 -9.64
N ASP A 147 1.04 -29.93 -9.43
CA ASP A 147 -0.15 -30.53 -10.05
C ASP A 147 -1.45 -29.85 -9.57
N LEU A 148 -1.54 -29.57 -8.27
CA LEU A 148 -2.67 -28.84 -7.70
C LEU A 148 -2.74 -27.42 -8.28
N VAL A 149 -1.62 -26.70 -8.31
CA VAL A 149 -1.55 -25.34 -8.86
C VAL A 149 -1.94 -25.34 -10.34
N HIS A 150 -1.44 -26.29 -11.14
CA HIS A 150 -1.80 -26.43 -12.54
C HIS A 150 -3.30 -26.65 -12.71
N LYS A 151 -3.87 -27.60 -11.97
CA LYS A 151 -5.31 -27.91 -11.99
C LYS A 151 -6.14 -26.68 -11.63
N LEU A 152 -5.81 -26.00 -10.53
CA LEU A 152 -6.51 -24.78 -10.11
C LEU A 152 -6.45 -23.69 -11.20
N CYS A 153 -5.31 -23.53 -11.86
CA CYS A 153 -5.11 -22.46 -12.84
C CYS A 153 -5.72 -22.76 -14.22
N LYS A 154 -5.76 -24.03 -14.65
CA LYS A 154 -6.11 -24.41 -16.02
C LYS A 154 -7.44 -25.16 -16.15
N GLU A 155 -7.84 -25.88 -15.10
CA GLU A 155 -8.93 -26.85 -15.16
C GLU A 155 -10.13 -26.47 -14.27
N THR A 156 -10.05 -25.37 -13.51
CA THR A 156 -11.18 -24.89 -12.70
C THR A 156 -11.89 -23.70 -13.32
N CYS A 157 -13.12 -23.46 -12.86
CA CYS A 157 -13.89 -22.27 -13.22
C CYS A 157 -13.64 -21.13 -12.23
N VAL A 158 -14.06 -19.92 -12.60
CA VAL A 158 -13.93 -18.72 -11.75
C VAL A 158 -14.53 -18.91 -10.35
N ALA A 159 -15.67 -19.60 -10.22
CA ALA A 159 -16.28 -19.84 -8.91
C ALA A 159 -15.42 -20.73 -8.00
N ASP A 160 -14.92 -21.84 -8.53
CA ASP A 160 -14.07 -22.77 -7.77
C ASP A 160 -12.74 -22.11 -7.36
N ALA A 161 -12.12 -21.38 -8.29
CA ALA A 161 -10.91 -20.61 -8.03
C ALA A 161 -11.14 -19.52 -6.97
N SER A 162 -12.27 -18.80 -7.05
CA SER A 162 -12.63 -17.79 -6.05
C SER A 162 -12.80 -18.43 -4.67
N LYS A 163 -13.47 -19.58 -4.57
CA LYS A 163 -13.65 -20.30 -3.30
C LYS A 163 -12.31 -20.75 -2.72
N TYR A 164 -11.40 -21.24 -3.57
CA TYR A 164 -10.05 -21.61 -3.15
C TYR A 164 -9.28 -20.39 -2.60
N VAL A 165 -9.28 -19.27 -3.33
CA VAL A 165 -8.60 -18.03 -2.90
C VAL A 165 -9.14 -17.51 -1.58
N THR A 166 -10.47 -17.48 -1.40
CA THR A 166 -11.10 -17.07 -0.14
C THR A 166 -10.70 -17.99 1.00
N ASN A 167 -10.78 -19.30 0.83
CA ASN A 167 -10.41 -20.26 1.86
C ASN A 167 -8.93 -20.17 2.25
N ALA A 168 -8.04 -20.00 1.27
CA ALA A 168 -6.61 -19.83 1.51
C ALA A 168 -6.31 -18.55 2.31
N PHE A 169 -7.01 -17.45 2.00
CA PHE A 169 -6.87 -16.21 2.74
C PHE A 169 -7.42 -16.32 4.16
N ASP A 170 -8.59 -16.94 4.35
CA ASP A 170 -9.18 -17.16 5.66
C ASP A 170 -8.28 -18.03 6.55
N GLN A 171 -7.69 -19.09 5.99
CA GLN A 171 -6.72 -19.93 6.70
C GLN A 171 -5.47 -19.13 7.10
N PHE A 172 -4.94 -18.29 6.20
CA PHE A 172 -3.81 -17.42 6.53
C PHE A 172 -4.13 -16.45 7.67
N LEU A 173 -5.31 -15.82 7.65
CA LEU A 173 -5.75 -14.94 8.74
C LEU A 173 -5.92 -15.68 10.06
N GLU A 174 -6.43 -16.91 10.02
CA GLU A 174 -6.58 -17.77 11.19
C GLU A 174 -5.23 -18.10 11.82
N GLU A 175 -4.27 -18.56 11.02
CA GLU A 175 -2.93 -18.89 11.51
C GLU A 175 -2.17 -17.66 12.01
N ALA A 176 -2.33 -16.50 11.36
CA ALA A 176 -1.79 -15.24 11.85
C ALA A 176 -2.37 -14.84 13.21
N ARG A 177 -3.69 -15.03 13.42
CA ARG A 177 -4.34 -14.77 14.71
C ARG A 177 -3.81 -15.70 15.80
N LYS A 178 -3.74 -17.01 15.52
CA LYS A 178 -3.18 -18.01 16.44
C LYS A 178 -1.73 -17.71 16.80
N ALA A 179 -0.90 -17.30 15.83
CA ALA A 179 0.49 -16.93 16.09
C ALA A 179 0.59 -15.73 17.04
N ARG A 180 -0.25 -14.71 16.84
CA ARG A 180 -0.34 -13.55 17.74
C ARG A 180 -0.79 -13.95 19.15
N GLU A 181 -1.80 -14.81 19.27
CA GLU A 181 -2.29 -15.32 20.56
C GLU A 181 -1.25 -16.18 21.29
N ARG A 182 -0.38 -16.88 20.55
CA ARG A 182 0.80 -17.60 21.07
C ARG A 182 1.96 -16.68 21.47
N GLY A 183 1.86 -15.37 21.25
CA GLY A 183 2.93 -14.41 21.54
C GLY A 183 4.13 -14.51 20.60
N CYS A 184 3.93 -14.97 19.36
CA CYS A 184 4.98 -14.95 18.34
C CYS A 184 5.43 -13.51 18.05
N ASP A 185 6.71 -13.34 17.72
CA ASP A 185 7.25 -12.05 17.26
C ASP A 185 6.47 -11.50 16.06
N GLU A 186 6.20 -10.19 16.05
CA GLU A 186 5.39 -9.54 15.01
C GLU A 186 6.03 -9.61 13.62
N ASN A 187 7.34 -9.85 13.52
CA ASN A 187 8.06 -10.01 12.26
C ASN A 187 8.19 -11.48 11.83
N LYS A 188 7.61 -12.43 12.59
CA LYS A 188 7.65 -13.84 12.23
C LYS A 188 6.78 -14.09 11.00
N ILE A 189 7.38 -14.69 9.97
CA ILE A 189 6.63 -15.17 8.80
C ILE A 189 5.77 -16.35 9.22
N ILE A 190 4.47 -16.27 8.94
CA ILE A 190 3.50 -17.33 9.23
C ILE A 190 3.38 -18.24 8.01
N TYR A 191 3.59 -19.52 8.22
CA TYR A 191 3.38 -20.56 7.22
C TYR A 191 2.09 -21.31 7.58
N CYS A 192 1.17 -21.47 6.61
CA CYS A 192 -0.10 -22.16 6.84
C CYS A 192 0.03 -23.69 6.85
N VAL A 193 1.21 -24.21 6.52
CA VAL A 193 1.57 -25.62 6.63
C VAL A 193 2.78 -25.65 7.56
N ASP A 194 2.68 -26.41 8.65
CA ASP A 194 3.82 -26.71 9.49
C ASP A 194 4.77 -27.60 8.66
N ASP A 195 6.01 -27.17 8.46
CA ASP A 195 7.04 -28.00 7.81
C ASP A 195 7.48 -29.18 8.73
N ASP A 196 6.98 -29.25 9.97
CA ASP A 196 7.37 -30.25 10.97
C ASP A 196 6.17 -30.70 11.84
N ASP A 197 5.51 -31.79 11.45
CA ASP A 197 4.79 -32.66 12.40
C ASP A 197 5.83 -33.42 13.22
N ASP A 198 6.27 -32.89 14.37
CA ASP A 198 6.73 -33.69 15.51
C ASP A 198 6.76 -32.87 16.82
N ASP A 199 6.14 -33.42 17.86
CA ASP A 199 6.30 -33.13 19.29
C ASP A 199 5.84 -31.79 19.93
N HIS A 200 4.70 -31.94 20.64
CA HIS A 200 4.51 -31.63 22.07
C HIS A 200 4.05 -30.24 22.60
N VAL A 201 2.82 -30.29 23.16
CA VAL A 201 2.42 -29.92 24.55
C VAL A 201 1.90 -28.49 24.86
N VAL A 202 0.64 -28.50 25.32
CA VAL A 202 -0.21 -27.45 25.98
C VAL A 202 0.33 -27.05 27.36
N ILE A 203 0.17 -25.79 27.85
CA ILE A 203 -0.33 -25.30 29.19
C ILE A 203 -0.51 -23.73 29.18
N PRO A 204 -1.46 -23.10 29.92
CA PRO A 204 -1.98 -21.72 29.70
C PRO A 204 -1.73 -20.61 30.78
N SER A 205 -1.80 -19.32 30.36
CA SER A 205 -2.21 -18.03 31.03
C SER A 205 -1.53 -17.55 32.36
N PRO A 206 -1.58 -16.25 32.85
CA PRO A 206 -2.60 -15.18 32.64
C PRO A 206 -2.19 -13.66 32.62
N SER A 207 -3.10 -12.83 32.08
CA SER A 207 -3.64 -11.49 32.45
C SER A 207 -2.82 -10.27 33.00
N GLN A 208 -3.31 -9.06 32.61
CA GLN A 208 -3.42 -7.72 33.27
C GLN A 208 -2.65 -6.59 32.55
N SER A 209 -3.05 -5.31 32.44
CA SER A 209 -4.28 -4.51 32.67
C SER A 209 -4.00 -3.06 32.17
N GLU A 210 -5.04 -2.21 32.16
CA GLU A 210 -5.24 -0.93 31.45
C GLU A 210 -4.47 0.36 31.85
N VAL A 211 -4.72 1.39 31.00
CA VAL A 211 -4.34 2.82 30.79
C VAL A 211 -4.54 3.80 31.99
N PRO A 212 -4.17 5.13 31.97
CA PRO A 212 -4.89 6.17 31.18
C PRO A 212 -4.14 7.47 30.71
N HIS A 213 -4.60 7.93 29.53
CA HIS A 213 -4.91 9.27 28.99
C HIS A 213 -4.60 10.59 29.76
N ALA A 214 -4.20 11.64 29.02
CA ALA A 214 -4.10 13.04 29.48
C ALA A 214 -4.62 14.07 28.44
N ALA A 215 -5.42 15.02 28.93
CA ALA A 215 -6.20 16.01 28.17
C ALA A 215 -5.38 17.20 27.57
N PRO A 216 -5.94 17.95 26.59
CA PRO A 216 -5.18 18.92 25.79
C PRO A 216 -5.35 20.40 26.21
N GLU A 217 -4.35 21.22 25.88
CA GLU A 217 -4.29 22.67 26.09
C GLU A 217 -4.04 23.46 24.76
N PRO A 218 -4.16 24.81 24.73
CA PRO A 218 -4.90 25.53 23.69
C PRO A 218 -4.12 25.98 22.43
N LYS A 219 -4.91 26.37 21.43
CA LYS A 219 -4.57 26.60 20.03
C LYS A 219 -3.65 27.81 19.79
N THR A 220 -2.48 27.55 19.22
CA THR A 220 -1.67 28.50 18.45
C THR A 220 -1.77 28.17 16.96
N GLN A 221 -1.63 29.18 16.11
CA GLN A 221 -1.74 29.04 14.66
C GLN A 221 -0.65 28.09 14.14
N THR A 222 -1.06 26.91 13.67
CA THR A 222 -0.17 25.78 13.37
C THR A 222 0.49 25.94 12.01
N SER A 223 1.83 25.88 11.97
CA SER A 223 2.61 25.78 10.74
C SER A 223 2.26 24.51 9.96
N PHE A 224 2.57 24.44 8.67
CA PHE A 224 2.38 23.24 7.84
C PHE A 224 2.88 21.96 8.53
N PHE A 225 4.03 22.04 9.20
CA PHE A 225 4.57 20.94 10.00
C PHE A 225 3.62 20.47 11.09
N ASN A 226 3.11 21.40 11.90
CA ASN A 226 2.18 21.08 12.97
C ASN A 226 0.90 20.44 12.41
N LYS A 227 0.46 20.87 11.22
CA LYS A 227 -0.68 20.25 10.51
C LYS A 227 -0.37 18.79 10.14
N LEU A 228 0.78 18.54 9.50
CA LEU A 228 1.20 17.19 9.13
C LEU A 228 1.31 16.25 10.34
N PHE A 229 1.90 16.75 11.45
CA PHE A 229 2.20 15.90 12.60
C PHE A 229 1.06 15.75 13.61
N SER A 230 0.05 16.63 13.58
CA SER A 230 -1.11 16.54 14.48
C SER A 230 -1.93 15.24 14.33
N CYS A 231 -1.75 14.49 13.22
CA CYS A 231 -2.42 13.20 13.04
C CYS A 231 -1.70 12.02 13.74
N PHE A 232 -0.44 12.20 14.18
CA PHE A 232 0.31 11.16 14.90
C PHE A 232 0.11 11.22 16.42
N VAL A 233 -0.38 12.36 16.92
CA VAL A 233 -0.70 12.53 18.34
C VAL A 233 -2.18 12.23 18.51
N CYS A 234 -2.52 10.97 18.81
CA CYS A 234 -3.80 10.68 19.43
C CYS A 234 -3.79 11.37 20.79
N HIS A 235 -4.49 12.50 20.91
CA HIS A 235 -4.95 12.93 22.23
C HIS A 235 -6.08 12.00 22.62
N ASP A 236 -5.62 10.90 23.18
CA ASP A 236 -6.25 10.14 24.23
C ASP A 236 -7.22 11.01 25.09
#